data_AF-A0A6J5KBA8-F1
#
_entry.id   AF-A0A6J5KBA8-F1
#
_cell.length_a   1.000
_cell.length_b   1.000
_cell.length_c   1.000
_cell.angle_alpha   90.00
_cell.angle_beta   90.00
_cell.angle_gamma   90.00
#
_symmetry.space_group_name_H-M   'P 1'
#
loop_
_entity.id
_entity.type
_entity.pdbx_description
1 polymer ?
#
loop_
_entity_poly.entity_id
_entity_poly.type
_entity_poly.pdbx_seq_one_letter_code
_entity_poly.pdbx_strand_id
1 'polypeptide(L)'
;MDLRVHAGDRLASRLLNHWLETSGDYDALSLMPLYSVYRALVRAWVVCLKAKSAPQEERASATRGATRYIDFARAVAQRPDTVLLLCHGYSGSGKSVASRALADLCGAVRVSSDTEPSARQGLSAPSTGTSPYLTRRKRDMRPTRAFLAARRTCFKPAIA
;
A
#
# COMPACT_ATOMS: atom_id res chain seq x y z
N MET A 1 1.55 2.75 6.52
CA MET A 1 2.36 3.93 6.88
C MET A 1 3.32 3.56 8.01
N ASP A 2 2.85 3.28 9.24
CA ASP A 2 3.73 2.89 10.36
C ASP A 2 4.65 1.69 10.03
N LEU A 3 4.13 0.63 9.40
CA LEU A 3 4.96 -0.50 8.97
C LEU A 3 6.07 -0.12 7.98
N ARG A 4 5.85 0.86 7.10
CA ARG A 4 6.90 1.31 6.16
C ARG A 4 8.01 2.03 6.90
N VAL A 5 7.66 2.79 7.93
CA VAL A 5 8.60 3.58 8.73
C VAL A 5 9.43 2.70 9.68
N HIS A 6 8.84 1.62 10.20
CA HIS A 6 9.50 0.76 11.19
C HIS A 6 10.04 -0.56 10.64
N ALA A 7 9.34 -1.17 9.68
CA ALA A 7 9.62 -2.53 9.19
C ALA A 7 9.93 -2.59 7.68
N GLY A 8 9.95 -1.43 7.00
CA GLY A 8 10.31 -1.28 5.60
C GLY A 8 9.18 -1.55 4.60
N ASP A 9 9.48 -1.31 3.32
CA ASP A 9 8.50 -1.33 2.23
C ASP A 9 7.99 -2.74 1.90
N ARG A 10 8.83 -3.77 2.04
CA ARG A 10 8.47 -5.16 1.73
C ARG A 10 7.31 -5.67 2.58
N LEU A 11 7.41 -5.54 3.91
CA LEU A 11 6.37 -6.01 4.83
C LEU A 11 5.08 -5.19 4.69
N ALA A 12 5.22 -3.88 4.48
CA ALA A 12 4.06 -3.03 4.24
C ALA A 12 3.32 -3.36 2.94
N SER A 13 4.06 -3.68 1.88
CA SER A 13 3.48 -4.02 0.57
C SER A 13 2.83 -5.39 0.59
N ARG A 14 3.40 -6.36 1.32
CA ARG A 14 2.77 -7.65 1.61
C ARG A 14 1.44 -7.48 2.32
N LEU A 15 1.42 -6.70 3.40
CA LEU A 15 0.18 -6.45 4.14
C LEU A 15 -0.86 -5.77 3.25
N LEU A 16 -0.46 -4.73 2.52
CA LEU A 16 -1.36 -4.01 1.63
C LEU A 16 -1.96 -4.92 0.55
N ASN A 17 -1.12 -5.70 -0.14
CA ASN A 17 -1.59 -6.63 -1.16
C ASN A 17 -2.52 -7.70 -0.57
N HIS A 18 -2.20 -8.25 0.60
CA HIS A 18 -3.08 -9.20 1.27
C HIS A 18 -4.43 -8.58 1.65
N TRP A 19 -4.43 -7.35 2.16
CA TRP A 19 -5.65 -6.62 2.50
C TRP A 19 -6.49 -6.31 1.25
N LEU A 20 -5.88 -5.90 0.14
CA LEU A 20 -6.59 -5.67 -1.13
C LEU A 20 -7.17 -6.95 -1.72
N GLU A 21 -6.41 -8.05 -1.67
CA GLU A 21 -6.85 -9.38 -2.15
C GLU A 21 -8.04 -9.91 -1.33
N THR A 22 -8.10 -9.62 -0.03
CA THR A 22 -9.17 -10.08 0.86
C THR A 22 -10.39 -9.15 0.89
N SER A 23 -10.18 -7.84 0.86
CA SER A 23 -11.27 -6.85 0.88
C SER A 23 -11.88 -6.59 -0.50
N GLY A 24 -11.10 -6.72 -1.56
CA GLY A 24 -11.48 -6.31 -2.91
C GLY A 24 -11.59 -4.79 -3.11
N ASP A 25 -11.27 -3.97 -2.11
CA ASP A 25 -11.41 -2.51 -2.16
C ASP A 25 -10.16 -1.85 -2.76
N TYR A 26 -10.03 -1.98 -4.08
CA TYR A 26 -8.96 -1.31 -4.83
C TYR A 26 -9.22 0.19 -5.03
N ASP A 27 -10.46 0.65 -4.86
CA ASP A 27 -10.82 2.07 -4.98
C ASP A 27 -10.19 2.90 -3.84
N ALA A 28 -10.02 2.30 -2.65
CA ALA A 28 -9.32 2.89 -1.52
C ALA A 28 -7.87 3.32 -1.83
N LEU A 29 -7.22 2.73 -2.84
CA LEU A 29 -5.86 3.10 -3.25
C LEU A 29 -5.75 4.57 -3.67
N SER A 30 -6.83 5.13 -4.22
CA SER A 30 -6.86 6.54 -4.63
C SER A 30 -6.69 7.51 -3.45
N LEU A 31 -7.22 7.15 -2.29
CA LEU A 31 -7.20 7.96 -1.06
C LEU A 31 -6.02 7.64 -0.14
N MET A 32 -5.40 6.46 -0.30
CA MET A 32 -4.29 6.02 0.56
C MET A 32 -3.13 7.02 0.70
N PRO A 33 -2.65 7.70 -0.37
CA PRO A 33 -1.58 8.69 -0.23
C PRO A 33 -1.95 9.82 0.72
N LEU A 34 -3.17 10.37 0.60
CA LEU A 34 -3.67 11.45 1.44
C LEU A 34 -3.72 11.03 2.92
N TYR A 35 -4.36 9.90 3.21
CA TYR A 35 -4.45 9.40 4.58
C TYR A 35 -3.09 9.02 5.17
N SER A 36 -2.19 8.47 4.35
CA SER A 36 -0.85 8.09 4.79
C SER A 36 -0.01 9.33 5.15
N VAL A 37 -0.06 10.38 4.33
CA VAL A 37 0.61 11.65 4.60
C VAL A 37 0.05 12.30 5.86
N TYR A 38 -1.28 12.41 5.95
CA TYR A 38 -1.94 13.00 7.11
C TYR A 38 -1.56 12.28 8.41
N ARG A 39 -1.68 10.95 8.44
CA ARG A 39 -1.30 10.15 9.63
C ARG A 39 0.19 10.28 9.95
N ALA A 40 1.06 10.33 8.95
CA ALA A 40 2.49 10.52 9.16
C ALA A 40 2.82 11.87 9.81
N LEU A 41 2.19 12.95 9.35
CA LEU A 41 2.39 14.28 9.93
C LEU A 41 1.86 14.35 11.37
N VAL A 42 0.69 13.77 11.65
CA VAL A 42 0.17 13.70 13.03
C VAL A 42 1.10 12.88 13.92
N ARG A 43 1.64 11.75 13.45
CA ARG A 43 2.63 10.97 14.20
C ARG A 43 3.90 11.76 14.46
N ALA A 44 4.44 12.44 13.45
CA ALA A 44 5.62 13.31 13.60
C ALA A 44 5.37 14.39 14.66
N TRP A 45 4.23 15.07 14.60
CA TRP A 45 3.85 16.10 15.55
C TRP A 45 3.73 15.57 16.99
N VAL A 46 3.07 14.41 17.18
CA VAL A 46 2.96 13.76 18.49
C VAL A 46 4.34 13.38 19.04
N VAL A 47 5.24 12.88 18.19
CA VAL A 47 6.62 12.57 18.60
C VAL A 47 7.36 13.83 19.04
N CYS A 48 7.23 14.93 18.30
CA CYS A 48 7.81 16.22 18.69
C CYS A 48 7.26 16.74 20.02
N LEU A 49 5.94 16.60 20.27
CA LEU A 49 5.34 17.00 21.54
C LEU A 49 5.91 16.18 22.71
N LYS A 50 6.03 14.86 22.54
CA LYS A 50 6.64 13.98 23.56
C LYS A 50 8.10 14.32 23.81
N ALA A 51 8.85 14.69 22.77
CA ALA A 51 10.26 15.06 22.88
C ALA A 51 10.49 16.29 23.77
N LYS A 52 9.55 17.25 23.80
CA LYS A 52 9.67 18.47 24.63
C LYS A 52 9.77 18.13 26.13
N SER A 53 9.03 17.11 26.56
CA SER A 53 8.98 16.64 27.95
C SER A 53 9.97 15.50 28.25
N ALA A 54 10.73 15.04 27.26
CA ALA A 54 11.66 13.93 27.41
C ALA A 54 13.03 14.40 27.96
N PRO A 55 13.76 13.52 28.67
CA PRO A 55 15.16 13.73 29.05
C PRO A 55 16.05 14.04 27.84
N GLN A 56 17.12 14.78 28.04
CA GLN A 56 18.02 15.23 26.96
C GLN A 56 18.56 14.08 26.11
N GLU A 57 18.83 12.93 26.73
CA GLU A 57 19.35 11.72 26.08
C GLU A 57 18.35 11.13 25.05
N GLU A 58 17.05 11.24 25.32
CA GLU A 58 16.00 10.68 24.47
C GLU A 58 15.56 11.64 23.35
N ARG A 59 15.80 12.95 23.52
CA ARG A 59 15.40 13.98 22.55
C ARG A 59 15.97 13.72 21.17
N ALA A 60 17.24 13.30 21.07
CA ALA A 60 17.87 12.99 19.79
C ALA A 60 17.16 11.81 19.07
N SER A 61 16.76 10.78 19.83
CA SER A 61 16.02 9.63 19.29
C SER A 61 14.62 10.04 18.82
N ALA A 62 13.91 10.85 19.61
CA ALA A 62 12.59 11.36 19.26
C ALA A 62 12.63 12.24 18.00
N THR A 63 13.61 13.13 17.87
CA THR A 63 13.81 13.94 16.66
C THR A 63 14.03 13.06 15.43
N ARG A 64 14.88 12.02 15.52
CA ARG A 64 15.05 11.04 14.43
C ARG A 64 13.74 10.35 14.06
N GLY A 65 12.93 9.97 15.06
CA GLY A 65 11.61 9.38 14.85
C GLY A 65 10.67 10.31 14.10
N ALA A 66 10.63 11.60 14.45
CA ALA A 66 9.81 12.58 13.77
C ALA A 66 10.26 12.80 12.32
N THR A 67 11.57 12.92 12.08
CA THR A 67 12.15 13.08 10.74
C THR A 67 11.78 11.91 9.83
N ARG A 68 11.84 10.66 10.31
CA ARG A 68 11.43 9.49 9.50
C ARG A 68 9.98 9.58 9.00
N TYR A 69 9.07 10.09 9.82
CA TYR A 69 7.68 10.29 9.41
C TYR A 69 7.52 11.43 8.39
N ILE A 70 8.28 12.51 8.53
CA ILE A 70 8.29 13.63 7.59
C ILE A 70 8.85 13.18 6.24
N ASP A 71 9.95 12.44 6.23
CA ASP A 71 10.57 11.90 5.01
C ASP A 71 9.62 10.93 4.30
N PHE A 72 8.94 10.07 5.06
CA PHE A 72 7.89 9.22 4.53
C PHE A 72 6.77 10.05 3.87
N ALA A 73 6.27 11.08 4.55
CA ALA A 73 5.21 11.94 4.05
C ALA A 73 5.62 12.63 2.73
N ARG A 74 6.85 13.16 2.69
CA ARG A 74 7.45 13.76 1.50
C ARG A 74 7.53 12.76 0.35
N ALA A 75 8.06 11.56 0.60
CA ALA A 75 8.18 10.51 -0.42
C ALA A 75 6.83 10.01 -0.96
N VAL A 76 5.77 10.06 -0.16
CA VAL A 76 4.40 9.73 -0.61
C VAL A 76 3.80 10.88 -1.40
N ALA A 77 4.02 12.13 -0.99
CA ALA A 77 3.50 13.32 -1.66
C ALA A 77 4.12 13.54 -3.06
N GLN A 78 5.39 13.17 -3.26
CA GLN A 78 6.11 13.36 -4.52
C GLN A 78 5.64 12.48 -5.69
N ARG A 79 4.58 11.67 -5.52
CA ARG A 79 3.92 10.82 -6.55
C ARG A 79 4.86 10.40 -7.70
N PRO A 80 5.70 9.36 -7.50
CA PRO A 80 6.53 8.88 -8.58
C PRO A 80 5.67 8.32 -9.72
N ASP A 81 6.20 8.39 -10.94
CA ASP A 81 5.56 7.78 -12.10
C ASP A 81 5.20 6.32 -11.83
N THR A 82 3.98 5.96 -12.21
CA THR A 82 3.46 4.60 -12.05
C THR A 82 3.79 3.80 -13.30
N VAL A 83 4.35 2.61 -13.11
CA VAL A 83 4.63 1.65 -14.18
C VAL A 83 3.62 0.51 -14.08
N LEU A 84 3.06 0.11 -15.22
CA LEU A 84 2.26 -1.09 -15.33
C LEU A 84 3.13 -2.25 -15.83
N LEU A 85 3.30 -3.27 -15.00
CA LEU A 85 3.99 -4.50 -15.36
C LEU A 85 2.94 -5.57 -15.65
N LEU A 86 3.05 -6.18 -16.83
CA LEU A 86 2.14 -7.22 -17.31
C LEU A 86 2.86 -8.57 -17.29
N CYS A 87 2.34 -9.52 -16.52
CA CYS A 87 2.84 -10.90 -16.52
C CYS A 87 1.94 -11.78 -17.39
N HIS A 88 2.46 -12.27 -18.52
CA HIS A 88 1.75 -13.17 -19.44
C HIS A 88 2.50 -14.50 -19.62
N GLY A 89 1.81 -15.54 -20.09
CA GLY A 89 2.37 -16.88 -20.29
C GLY A 89 1.36 -18.00 -20.02
N TYR A 90 1.72 -19.24 -20.34
CA TYR A 90 0.85 -20.42 -20.24
C TYR A 90 0.39 -20.73 -18.82
N SER A 91 -0.77 -21.38 -18.67
CA SER A 91 -1.23 -21.86 -17.36
C SER A 91 -0.18 -22.78 -16.73
N GLY A 92 0.02 -22.68 -15.41
CA GLY A 92 1.06 -23.44 -14.70
C GLY A 92 2.49 -22.90 -14.79
N SER A 93 2.78 -21.87 -15.61
CA SER A 93 4.14 -21.32 -15.78
C SER A 93 4.67 -20.48 -14.60
N GLY A 94 4.05 -20.53 -13.43
CA GLY A 94 4.52 -19.82 -12.22
C GLY A 94 4.29 -18.31 -12.19
N LYS A 95 3.50 -17.71 -13.09
CA LYS A 95 3.23 -16.25 -13.14
C LYS A 95 2.74 -15.67 -11.82
N SER A 96 1.89 -16.40 -11.11
CA SER A 96 1.36 -15.97 -9.81
C SER A 96 2.46 -15.90 -8.74
N VAL A 97 3.41 -16.83 -8.79
CA VAL A 97 4.58 -16.85 -7.89
C VAL A 97 5.53 -15.71 -8.24
N ALA A 98 5.88 -15.57 -9.52
CA ALA A 98 6.76 -14.52 -10.00
C ALA A 98 6.21 -13.10 -9.74
N SER A 99 4.92 -12.87 -10.03
CA SER A 99 4.27 -11.57 -9.78
C SER A 99 4.19 -11.23 -8.30
N ARG A 100 3.96 -12.20 -7.41
CA ARG A 100 3.97 -11.98 -5.95
C ARG A 100 5.38 -11.65 -5.44
N ALA A 101 6.39 -12.40 -5.89
CA ALA A 101 7.78 -12.12 -5.53
C ALA A 101 8.22 -10.73 -6.03
N LEU A 102 7.84 -10.35 -7.24
CA LEU A 102 8.15 -9.04 -7.80
C LEU A 102 7.45 -7.92 -7.02
N ALA A 103 6.16 -8.08 -6.70
CA ALA A 103 5.40 -7.13 -5.90
C ALA A 103 6.05 -6.85 -4.53
N ASP A 104 6.56 -7.89 -3.87
CA ASP A 104 7.26 -7.79 -2.59
C ASP A 104 8.58 -7.01 -2.69
N LEU A 105 9.30 -7.17 -3.80
CA LEU A 105 10.60 -6.54 -4.03
C LEU A 105 10.47 -5.07 -4.42
N CYS A 106 9.55 -4.72 -5.31
CA CYS A 106 9.36 -3.35 -5.80
C CYS A 106 8.26 -2.57 -5.07
N GLY A 107 7.66 -3.16 -4.04
CA GLY A 107 6.58 -2.54 -3.27
C GLY A 107 5.36 -2.19 -4.11
N ALA A 108 5.09 -3.00 -5.13
CA ALA A 108 4.04 -2.77 -6.10
C ALA A 108 2.70 -3.38 -5.65
N VAL A 109 1.61 -2.79 -6.13
CA VAL A 109 0.26 -3.34 -5.92
C VAL A 109 -0.02 -4.38 -6.99
N ARG A 110 -0.33 -5.61 -6.56
CA ARG A 110 -0.67 -6.73 -7.42
C ARG A 110 -2.17 -6.81 -7.61
N VAL A 111 -2.59 -6.89 -8.85
CA VAL A 111 -3.97 -7.14 -9.27
C VAL A 111 -3.94 -8.43 -10.09
N SER A 112 -4.71 -9.43 -9.66
CA SER A 112 -4.91 -10.63 -10.46
C SER A 112 -6.23 -10.50 -11.20
N SER A 113 -6.29 -10.90 -12.46
CA SER A 113 -7.57 -10.95 -13.16
C SER A 113 -8.38 -12.20 -12.85
N ASP A 114 -7.75 -13.22 -12.26
CA ASP A 114 -8.45 -14.44 -11.84
C ASP A 114 -9.05 -14.31 -10.43
N THR A 115 -8.75 -13.22 -9.72
CA THR A 115 -9.44 -12.88 -8.48
C THR A 115 -10.70 -12.10 -8.84
N GLU A 116 -11.73 -12.80 -9.30
CA GLU A 116 -13.08 -12.33 -9.01
C GLU A 116 -13.21 -12.36 -7.48
N PRO A 117 -13.65 -11.26 -6.83
CA PRO A 117 -13.83 -11.28 -5.39
C PRO A 117 -14.79 -12.43 -5.08
N SER A 118 -14.36 -13.37 -4.24
CA SER A 118 -15.20 -14.44 -3.72
C SER A 118 -16.37 -13.79 -2.96
N ALA A 119 -17.43 -13.44 -3.68
CA ALA A 119 -18.72 -13.03 -3.14
C ALA A 119 -19.48 -14.25 -2.60
N ARG A 120 -18.76 -15.19 -1.96
CA ARG A 120 -19.26 -16.47 -1.47
C ARG A 120 -18.46 -16.92 -0.26
N GLN A 121 -18.66 -16.23 0.85
CA GLN A 121 -18.83 -16.86 2.16
C GLN A 121 -19.46 -15.82 3.07
N GLY A 122 -20.75 -15.99 3.31
CA GLY A 122 -21.56 -15.08 4.09
C GLY A 122 -21.08 -15.02 5.53
N LEU A 123 -20.65 -13.84 5.95
CA LEU A 123 -20.82 -13.39 7.32
C LEU A 123 -21.89 -12.30 7.26
N SER A 124 -23.08 -12.65 7.72
CA SER A 124 -24.15 -11.70 7.99
C SER A 124 -23.60 -10.62 8.92
N ALA A 125 -23.48 -9.39 8.43
CA ALA A 125 -23.19 -8.22 9.24
C ALA A 125 -24.52 -7.60 9.68
N PRO A 126 -24.73 -7.25 10.96
CA PRO A 126 -25.90 -6.52 11.38
C PRO A 126 -25.87 -5.13 10.74
N SER A 127 -27.00 -4.76 10.13
CA SER A 127 -27.24 -3.48 9.49
C SER A 127 -27.12 -2.34 10.50
N THR A 128 -26.12 -1.46 10.34
CA THR A 128 -26.24 -0.05 10.72
C THR A 128 -25.10 0.78 10.13
N GLY A 129 -25.45 1.86 9.41
CA GLY A 129 -24.52 2.94 9.05
C GLY A 129 -24.17 3.03 7.57
N THR A 130 -25.17 3.26 6.71
CA THR A 130 -24.98 3.64 5.31
C THR A 130 -24.20 4.96 5.22
N SER A 131 -22.92 4.91 4.86
CA SER A 131 -22.16 6.10 4.44
C SER A 131 -22.52 6.43 2.98
N PRO A 132 -22.91 7.67 2.64
CA PRO A 132 -23.49 7.99 1.32
C PRO A 132 -22.50 8.01 0.14
N TYR A 133 -21.21 7.77 0.36
CA TYR A 133 -20.17 8.05 -0.63
C TYR A 133 -19.79 6.89 -1.57
N LEU A 134 -20.45 5.73 -1.48
CA LEU A 134 -20.08 4.56 -2.30
C LEU A 134 -21.24 4.12 -3.20
N THR A 135 -21.38 4.78 -4.34
CA THR A 135 -22.18 4.23 -5.45
C THR A 135 -21.43 3.07 -6.10
N ARG A 136 -21.84 1.85 -5.74
CA ARG A 136 -21.38 0.59 -6.32
C ARG A 136 -21.88 0.46 -7.77
N ARG A 137 -21.06 0.80 -8.77
CA ARG A 137 -21.33 0.42 -10.16
C ARG A 137 -20.75 -0.97 -10.42
N LYS A 138 -21.62 -1.95 -10.65
CA LYS A 138 -21.25 -3.21 -11.30
C LYS A 138 -20.78 -2.91 -12.73
N ARG A 139 -19.58 -3.39 -13.08
CA ARG A 139 -19.24 -3.69 -14.47
C ARG A 139 -18.77 -5.13 -14.53
N ASP A 140 -19.49 -5.90 -15.33
CA ASP A 140 -19.09 -7.22 -15.75
C ASP A 140 -17.89 -7.17 -16.70
N MET A 141 -17.16 -8.28 -16.71
CA MET A 141 -16.49 -8.92 -17.85
C MET A 141 -14.93 -8.91 -17.89
N ARG A 142 -14.44 -10.15 -18.06
CA ARG A 142 -13.04 -10.66 -18.08
C ARG A 142 -12.28 -10.23 -19.35
N PRO A 143 -10.94 -10.16 -19.34
CA PRO A 143 -10.07 -11.35 -19.49
C PRO A 143 -8.81 -11.36 -18.60
N THR A 144 -8.31 -12.57 -18.34
CA THR A 144 -7.16 -12.92 -17.48
C THR A 144 -5.86 -12.16 -17.80
N ARG A 145 -5.63 -11.05 -17.09
CA ARG A 145 -4.37 -10.30 -17.03
C ARG A 145 -3.98 -9.99 -15.58
N ALA A 146 -2.85 -10.49 -15.11
CA ALA A 146 -2.27 -10.02 -13.85
C ALA A 146 -1.60 -8.66 -14.12
N PHE A 147 -2.11 -7.62 -13.47
CA PHE A 147 -1.58 -6.27 -13.55
C PHE A 147 -0.80 -5.96 -12.28
N LEU A 148 0.41 -5.43 -12.42
CA LEU A 148 1.22 -4.99 -11.29
C LEU A 148 1.52 -3.50 -11.47
N ALA A 149 1.05 -2.66 -10.54
CA ALA A 149 1.33 -1.23 -10.52
C ALA A 149 2.54 -0.96 -9.62
N ALA A 150 3.69 -0.67 -10.22
CA ALA A 150 4.97 -0.43 -9.54
C ALA A 150 5.36 1.05 -9.58
N ARG A 151 6.13 1.51 -8.59
CA ARG A 151 6.73 2.85 -8.59
C ARG A 151 7.98 2.87 -9.48
N ARG A 152 8.15 3.87 -10.35
CA ARG A 152 9.37 4.02 -11.19
C ARG A 152 10.67 4.00 -10.39
N THR A 153 10.66 4.45 -9.14
CA THR A 153 11.84 4.50 -8.27
C THR A 153 12.47 3.13 -8.02
N CYS A 154 11.71 2.03 -8.18
CA CYS A 154 12.23 0.67 -8.03
C CYS A 154 12.91 0.13 -9.29
N PHE A 155 12.83 0.84 -10.42
CA PHE A 155 13.33 0.39 -11.72
C PHE A 155 14.53 1.20 -12.24
N LYS A 156 15.19 1.99 -11.37
CA LYS A 156 16.51 2.54 -11.73
C LYS A 156 17.46 1.35 -11.91
N PRO A 157 18.01 1.12 -13.12
CA PRO A 157 18.99 0.06 -13.29
C PRO A 157 20.20 0.39 -12.42
N ALA A 158 20.61 -0.57 -11.59
CA ALA A 158 21.93 -0.57 -10.98
C ALA A 158 22.94 -0.84 -12.12
N ILE A 159 23.23 0.19 -12.91
CA ILE A 159 24.35 0.22 -13.84
C ILE A 159 25.05 1.54 -13.57
N ALA A 160 26.08 1.47 -12.73
CA ALA A 160 27.21 2.36 -12.64
C ALA A 160 28.44 1.48 -12.41
#